data_AF-A0A8W7PJ21-F1
#
_entry.id   AF-A0A8W7PJ21-F1
#
_cell.length_a   1.000
_cell.length_b   1.000
_cell.length_c   1.000
_cell.angle_alpha   90.00
_cell.angle_beta   90.00
_cell.angle_gamma   90.00
#
_symmetry.space_group_name_H-M   'P 1'
#
loop_
_entity.id
_entity.type
_entity.pdbx_description
1 polymer ?
#
loop_
_entity_poly.entity_id
_entity_poly.type
_entity_poly.pdbx_seq_one_letter_code
_entity_poly.pdbx_strand_id
1 'polypeptide(L)'
;MQFSFPSILKHIFKQTARSLHSSTMALSRFEYVKQFEQEEKLLPNSWIVVRIDGKGFHRFCNVHSFSKPNDLDALQLMNLAGMTVLQEFNEIAIGYGQSDEYSFVFRREASVYQRRRDKLVSYVASLFTSAYMFHWKRIFDGRSIAMRYPPLL
;
A
#
# COMPACT_ATOMS: atom_id res chain seq x y z
N MET A 1 -37.62 -79.67 -19.16
CA MET A 1 -36.87 -79.38 -17.92
C MET A 1 -37.13 -77.93 -17.54
N GLN A 2 -37.56 -77.72 -16.30
CA GLN A 2 -37.85 -76.41 -15.68
C GLN A 2 -36.69 -75.44 -15.90
N PHE A 3 -36.96 -74.14 -16.01
CA PHE A 3 -36.51 -73.17 -15.00
C PHE A 3 -37.20 -71.81 -15.22
N SER A 4 -37.99 -71.45 -14.22
CA SER A 4 -38.52 -70.13 -13.94
C SER A 4 -37.36 -69.13 -13.79
N PHE A 5 -37.42 -68.00 -14.50
CA PHE A 5 -36.47 -66.90 -14.31
C PHE A 5 -36.96 -65.98 -13.18
N PRO A 6 -36.14 -65.71 -12.14
CA PRO A 6 -36.56 -64.95 -10.98
C PRO A 6 -36.53 -63.42 -11.20
N SER A 7 -37.40 -62.78 -10.44
CA SER A 7 -37.58 -61.33 -10.24
C SER A 7 -36.29 -60.63 -9.80
N ILE A 8 -35.46 -60.17 -10.75
CA ILE A 8 -34.26 -59.36 -10.45
C ILE A 8 -34.10 -58.26 -11.50
N LEU A 9 -35.05 -57.32 -11.54
CA LEU A 9 -34.88 -56.08 -12.30
C LEU A 9 -35.69 -54.92 -11.69
N LYS A 10 -35.71 -54.85 -10.35
CA LYS A 10 -36.27 -53.71 -9.59
C LYS A 10 -35.28 -53.13 -8.56
N HIS A 11 -33.98 -53.36 -8.73
CA HIS A 11 -32.96 -52.97 -7.75
C HIS A 11 -31.78 -52.19 -8.34
N ILE A 12 -31.98 -51.45 -9.43
CA ILE A 12 -30.92 -50.58 -9.98
C ILE A 12 -31.52 -49.26 -10.46
N PHE A 13 -32.37 -48.60 -9.66
CA PHE A 13 -32.73 -47.19 -9.90
C PHE A 13 -33.23 -46.53 -8.61
N LYS A 14 -32.53 -46.74 -7.48
CA LYS A 14 -32.51 -45.69 -6.46
C LYS A 14 -31.47 -44.67 -6.93
N GLN A 15 -31.92 -43.75 -7.78
CA GLN A 15 -31.22 -42.50 -8.02
C GLN A 15 -30.87 -41.93 -6.64
N THR A 16 -29.60 -42.02 -6.29
CA THR A 16 -29.03 -41.23 -5.22
C THR A 16 -29.08 -39.80 -5.74
N ALA A 17 -30.20 -39.12 -5.50
CA ALA A 17 -30.24 -37.68 -5.56
C ALA A 17 -29.27 -37.20 -4.49
N ARG A 18 -27.99 -37.09 -4.87
CA ARG A 18 -27.04 -36.27 -4.13
C ARG A 18 -27.63 -34.87 -4.22
N SER A 19 -28.35 -34.49 -3.16
CA SER A 19 -28.62 -33.10 -2.87
C SER A 19 -27.28 -32.41 -2.98
N LEU A 20 -27.10 -31.64 -4.05
CA LEU A 20 -26.04 -30.66 -4.13
C LEU A 20 -26.38 -29.68 -3.02
N HIS A 21 -25.86 -29.95 -1.82
CA HIS A 21 -25.81 -28.95 -0.78
C HIS A 21 -25.02 -27.81 -1.42
N SER A 22 -25.72 -26.75 -1.83
CA SER A 22 -25.09 -25.49 -2.20
C SER A 22 -24.34 -25.06 -0.96
N SER A 23 -23.05 -25.40 -0.91
CA SER A 23 -22.14 -24.90 0.09
C SER A 23 -22.24 -23.39 -0.01
N THR A 24 -22.91 -22.77 0.94
CA THR A 24 -22.93 -21.32 1.09
C THR A 24 -21.48 -20.86 1.13
N MET A 25 -21.08 -20.05 0.14
CA MET A 25 -19.70 -19.58 -0.02
C MET A 25 -19.17 -19.07 1.32
N ALA A 26 -18.10 -19.67 1.83
CA ALA A 26 -17.63 -19.49 3.22
C ALA A 26 -17.23 -18.05 3.59
N LEU A 27 -17.19 -17.12 2.63
CA LEU A 27 -16.87 -15.70 2.82
C LEU A 27 -18.08 -14.77 2.76
N SER A 28 -19.30 -15.25 2.45
CA SER A 28 -20.48 -14.38 2.30
C SER A 28 -21.08 -13.89 3.63
N ARG A 29 -20.87 -14.64 4.73
CA ARG A 29 -21.48 -14.33 6.04
C ARG A 29 -21.07 -12.95 6.59
N PHE A 30 -19.88 -12.48 6.25
CA PHE A 30 -19.34 -11.20 6.74
C PHE A 30 -19.07 -10.19 5.62
N GLU A 31 -19.45 -10.48 4.37
CA GLU A 31 -19.17 -9.60 3.22
C GLU A 31 -19.83 -8.22 3.33
N TYR A 32 -20.96 -8.13 4.04
CA TYR A 32 -21.66 -6.87 4.29
C TYR A 32 -20.78 -5.78 4.93
N VAL A 33 -19.73 -6.16 5.67
CA VAL A 33 -18.83 -5.17 6.32
C VAL A 33 -18.10 -4.29 5.31
N LYS A 34 -17.92 -4.77 4.09
CA LYS A 34 -17.29 -4.00 3.00
C LYS A 34 -18.14 -2.79 2.58
N GLN A 35 -19.46 -2.84 2.81
CA GLN A 35 -20.37 -1.74 2.49
C GLN A 35 -20.16 -0.51 3.41
N PHE A 36 -19.46 -0.66 4.54
CA PHE A 36 -19.08 0.46 5.41
C PHE A 36 -17.84 1.22 4.91
N GLU A 37 -17.11 0.69 3.92
CA GLU A 37 -15.98 1.39 3.32
C GLU A 37 -16.48 2.59 2.49
N GLN A 38 -15.89 3.76 2.72
CA GLN A 38 -16.15 4.95 1.90
C GLN A 38 -14.93 5.20 1.01
N GLU A 39 -15.08 5.02 -0.30
CA GLU A 39 -14.03 5.39 -1.24
C GLU A 39 -14.15 6.88 -1.63
N GLU A 40 -13.22 7.70 -1.15
CA GLU A 40 -13.14 9.10 -1.57
C GLU A 40 -12.30 9.24 -2.84
N LYS A 41 -12.95 9.59 -3.96
CA LYS A 41 -12.30 9.88 -5.23
C LYS A 41 -12.09 11.37 -5.40
N LEU A 42 -10.87 11.76 -5.74
CA LEU A 42 -10.51 13.15 -5.99
C LEU A 42 -11.10 13.64 -7.31
N LEU A 43 -11.45 14.93 -7.36
CA LEU A 43 -12.07 15.59 -8.52
C LEU A 43 -11.29 15.28 -9.81
N PRO A 44 -11.93 14.88 -10.93
CA PRO A 44 -11.24 14.72 -12.21
C PRO A 44 -10.67 16.03 -12.73
N ASN A 45 -9.64 15.95 -13.55
CA ASN A 45 -9.00 17.10 -14.18
C ASN A 45 -8.46 18.17 -13.21
N SER A 46 -8.13 17.81 -11.97
CA SER A 46 -7.48 18.69 -11.00
C SER A 46 -6.08 18.19 -10.63
N TRP A 47 -5.19 19.12 -10.32
CA TRP A 47 -3.87 18.81 -9.75
C TRP A 47 -4.06 18.16 -8.38
N ILE A 48 -3.28 17.11 -8.11
CA ILE A 48 -3.25 16.47 -6.79
C ILE A 48 -1.89 16.75 -6.18
N VAL A 49 -1.88 17.25 -4.95
CA VAL A 49 -0.66 17.45 -4.18
C VAL A 49 -0.69 16.53 -2.98
N VAL A 50 0.28 15.64 -2.88
CA VAL A 50 0.49 14.79 -1.70
C VAL A 50 1.71 15.33 -0.96
N ARG A 51 1.50 15.85 0.24
CA ARG A 51 2.57 16.34 1.12
C ARG A 51 2.82 15.34 2.24
N ILE A 52 4.08 14.96 2.40
CA ILE A 52 4.62 14.12 3.47
C ILE A 52 5.31 15.05 4.47
N ASP A 53 5.16 14.77 5.75
CA ASP A 53 5.72 15.55 6.85
C ASP A 53 6.24 14.62 7.95
N GLY A 54 7.49 14.81 8.36
CA GLY A 54 8.13 13.97 9.36
C GLY A 54 7.52 14.11 10.76
N LYS A 55 6.81 13.09 11.22
CA LYS A 55 6.20 13.09 12.55
C LYS A 55 7.25 13.10 13.66
N GLY A 56 7.35 14.23 14.36
CA GLY A 56 8.27 14.37 15.49
C GLY A 56 9.74 14.40 15.07
N PHE A 57 10.02 14.93 13.87
CA PHE A 57 11.37 14.92 13.29
C PHE A 57 12.39 15.69 14.13
N HIS A 58 11.96 16.67 14.94
CA HIS A 58 12.84 17.34 15.91
C HIS A 58 13.48 16.34 16.90
N ARG A 59 12.69 15.42 17.46
CA ARG A 59 13.20 14.35 18.33
C ARG A 59 14.09 13.39 17.56
N PHE A 60 13.72 13.06 16.33
CA PHE A 60 14.51 12.18 15.46
C PHE A 60 15.90 12.74 15.18
N CYS A 61 16.00 14.03 14.83
CA CYS A 61 17.26 14.74 14.64
C CYS A 61 18.14 14.72 15.89
N ASN A 62 17.56 14.95 17.07
CA ASN A 62 18.31 14.99 18.33
C ASN A 62 18.85 13.62 18.71
N VAL A 63 18.09 12.55 18.48
CA VAL A 63 18.51 11.16 18.79
C VAL A 63 19.63 10.67 17.86
N HIS A 64 19.61 11.11 16.59
CA HIS A 64 20.61 10.73 15.58
C HIS A 64 21.73 11.79 15.44
N SER A 65 21.77 12.79 16.31
CA SER A 65 22.81 13.84 16.36
C SER A 65 23.02 14.55 15.01
N PHE A 66 21.93 14.97 14.37
CA PHE A 66 22.00 15.72 13.12
C PHE A 66 22.59 17.12 13.35
N SER A 67 23.39 17.57 12.39
CA SER A 67 24.01 18.89 12.42
C SER A 67 22.97 20.01 12.30
N LYS A 68 23.25 21.15 12.95
CA LYS A 68 22.38 22.34 12.96
C LYS A 68 23.12 23.50 12.29
N PRO A 69 22.42 24.41 11.58
CA PRO A 69 20.97 24.45 11.39
C PRO A 69 20.43 23.41 10.42
N ASN A 70 21.23 22.98 9.43
CA ASN A 70 20.83 22.03 8.38
C ASN A 70 21.87 20.91 8.28
N ASP A 71 21.41 19.66 8.20
CA ASP A 71 22.26 18.51 7.94
C ASP A 71 22.15 18.10 6.47
N LEU A 72 23.25 18.26 5.72
CA LEU A 72 23.28 17.99 4.28
C LEU A 72 23.02 16.51 3.97
N ASP A 73 23.52 15.60 4.79
CA ASP A 73 23.35 14.16 4.59
C ASP A 73 21.89 13.78 4.80
N ALA A 74 21.25 14.32 5.85
CA ALA A 74 19.83 14.10 6.10
C ALA A 74 18.94 14.63 4.95
N LEU A 75 19.26 15.79 4.39
CA LEU A 75 18.57 16.35 3.23
C LEU A 75 18.82 15.53 1.96
N GLN A 76 20.04 15.04 1.75
CA GLN A 76 20.35 14.12 0.65
C GLN A 76 19.57 12.81 0.78
N LEU A 77 19.41 12.28 1.99
CA LEU A 77 18.60 11.09 2.23
C LEU A 77 17.12 11.34 1.89
N MET A 78 16.55 12.47 2.32
CA MET A 78 15.20 12.89 1.93
C MET A 78 15.05 13.00 0.41
N ASN A 79 16.05 13.55 -0.27
CA ASN A 79 16.06 13.65 -1.74
C ASN A 79 16.12 12.29 -2.42
N LEU A 80 16.93 11.34 -1.92
CA LEU A 80 16.97 9.97 -2.46
C LEU A 80 15.63 9.25 -2.27
N ALA A 81 14.99 9.42 -1.11
CA ALA A 81 13.65 8.89 -0.87
C ALA A 81 12.64 9.52 -1.85
N GLY A 82 12.66 10.84 -2.02
CA GLY A 82 11.80 11.55 -2.97
C GLY A 82 12.02 11.13 -4.42
N MET A 83 13.28 10.96 -4.85
CA MET A 83 13.62 10.45 -6.18
C MET A 83 13.07 9.05 -6.41
N THR A 84 13.08 8.19 -5.39
CA THR A 84 12.51 6.84 -5.47
C THR A 84 11.00 6.91 -5.73
N VAL A 85 10.28 7.80 -5.06
CA VAL A 85 8.84 8.04 -5.31
C VAL A 85 8.59 8.58 -6.72
N LEU A 86 9.40 9.53 -7.18
CA LEU A 86 9.30 10.09 -8.53
C LEU A 86 9.54 9.04 -9.63
N GLN A 87 10.46 8.10 -9.40
CA GLN A 87 10.77 7.01 -10.33
C GLN A 87 9.64 5.98 -10.41
N GLU A 88 8.96 5.71 -9.29
CA GLU A 88 7.82 4.78 -9.26
C GLU A 88 6.58 5.39 -9.95
N PHE A 89 6.33 6.68 -9.76
CA PHE A 89 5.15 7.35 -10.27
C PHE A 89 5.43 8.27 -11.46
N ASN A 90 5.30 7.74 -12.66
CA ASN A 90 5.46 8.49 -13.92
C ASN A 90 4.50 9.68 -14.08
N GLU A 91 3.37 9.67 -13.37
CA GLU A 91 2.32 10.70 -13.44
C GLU A 91 2.62 11.92 -12.56
N ILE A 92 3.66 11.88 -11.71
CA ILE A 92 4.13 13.04 -10.96
C ILE A 92 4.83 14.02 -11.92
N ALA A 93 4.45 15.29 -11.86
CA ALA A 93 5.04 16.36 -12.64
C ALA A 93 6.28 16.95 -11.96
N ILE A 94 6.21 17.15 -10.64
CA ILE A 94 7.28 17.74 -9.84
C ILE A 94 7.23 17.23 -8.40
N GLY A 95 8.41 17.02 -7.82
CA GLY A 95 8.61 16.81 -6.39
C GLY A 95 9.40 17.98 -5.79
N TYR A 96 9.00 18.46 -4.62
CA TYR A 96 9.66 19.53 -3.90
C TYR A 96 9.83 19.16 -2.43
N GLY A 97 11.07 19.17 -1.93
CA GLY A 97 11.38 18.86 -0.54
C GLY A 97 12.05 20.03 0.17
N GLN A 98 11.70 20.25 1.43
CA GLN A 98 12.33 21.23 2.31
C GLN A 98 12.28 20.72 3.76
N SER A 99 13.42 20.79 4.46
CA SER A 99 13.53 20.29 5.83
C SER A 99 13.12 18.80 5.92
N ASP A 100 12.03 18.53 6.61
CA ASP A 100 11.42 17.24 6.90
C ASP A 100 10.12 17.00 6.12
N GLU A 101 9.80 17.89 5.17
CA GLU A 101 8.62 17.82 4.33
C GLU A 101 8.97 17.50 2.87
N TYR A 102 8.07 16.79 2.18
CA TYR A 102 8.17 16.54 0.74
C TYR A 102 6.79 16.59 0.06
N SER A 103 6.66 17.38 -0.99
CA SER A 103 5.43 17.55 -1.77
C SER A 103 5.57 16.93 -3.15
N PHE A 104 4.62 16.09 -3.54
CA PHE A 104 4.52 15.47 -4.86
C PHE A 104 3.29 15.98 -5.59
N VAL A 105 3.49 16.57 -6.77
CA VAL A 105 2.43 17.15 -7.58
C VAL A 105 2.13 16.25 -8.76
N PHE A 106 0.99 15.57 -8.73
CA PHE A 106 0.50 14.74 -9.84
C PHE A 106 -0.17 15.61 -10.90
N ARG A 107 0.05 15.26 -12.18
CA ARG A 107 -0.60 15.92 -13.32
C ARG A 107 -2.12 15.90 -13.16
N ARG A 108 -2.78 16.92 -13.72
CA ARG A 108 -4.24 17.05 -13.64
C ARG A 108 -4.96 15.82 -14.23
N GLU A 109 -4.38 15.25 -15.28
CA GLU A 109 -4.89 14.12 -16.04
C GLU A 109 -4.57 12.77 -15.36
N ALA A 110 -3.89 12.78 -14.21
CA ALA A 110 -3.43 11.57 -13.55
C ALA A 110 -4.61 10.66 -13.13
N SER A 111 -4.48 9.37 -13.40
CA SER A 111 -5.48 8.34 -13.10
C SER A 111 -4.96 7.27 -12.11
N VAL A 112 -3.76 7.47 -11.55
CA VAL A 112 -3.15 6.62 -10.51
C VAL A 112 -4.18 6.18 -9.46
N TYR A 113 -4.31 4.86 -9.26
CA TYR A 113 -5.25 4.22 -8.33
C TYR A 113 -6.70 4.70 -8.43
N GLN A 114 -7.16 5.09 -9.62
CA GLN A 114 -8.49 5.67 -9.86
C GLN A 114 -8.75 6.94 -9.03
N ARG A 115 -7.68 7.70 -8.73
CA ARG A 115 -7.72 8.93 -7.93
C ARG A 115 -8.32 8.73 -6.53
N ARG A 116 -8.24 7.50 -5.98
CA ARG A 116 -8.66 7.22 -4.61
C ARG A 116 -7.68 7.86 -3.63
N ARG A 117 -8.17 8.80 -2.82
CA ARG A 117 -7.34 9.58 -1.88
C ARG A 117 -6.51 8.68 -0.99
N ASP A 118 -7.14 7.71 -0.34
CA ASP A 118 -6.50 6.90 0.69
C ASP A 118 -5.41 5.99 0.11
N LYS A 119 -5.56 5.54 -1.16
CA LYS A 119 -4.53 4.78 -1.87
C LYS A 119 -3.33 5.64 -2.22
N LEU A 120 -3.55 6.86 -2.71
CA LEU A 120 -2.47 7.78 -3.03
C LEU A 120 -1.66 8.13 -1.79
N VAL A 121 -2.34 8.53 -0.70
CA VAL A 121 -1.67 8.92 0.56
C VAL A 121 -0.91 7.74 1.15
N SER A 122 -1.56 6.59 1.34
CA SER A 122 -0.90 5.44 1.98
C SER A 122 0.28 4.91 1.16
N TYR A 123 0.16 4.84 -0.17
CA TYR A 123 1.24 4.33 -1.01
C TYR A 123 2.42 5.30 -1.05
N VAL A 124 2.17 6.60 -1.25
CA VAL A 124 3.23 7.61 -1.28
C VAL A 124 3.97 7.67 0.07
N ALA A 125 3.24 7.68 1.20
CA ALA A 125 3.85 7.70 2.53
C ALA A 125 4.67 6.42 2.83
N SER A 126 4.12 5.24 2.51
CA SER A 126 4.81 3.96 2.73
C SER A 126 6.04 3.80 1.83
N LEU A 127 5.94 4.17 0.56
CA LEU A 127 7.08 4.14 -0.36
C LEU A 127 8.17 5.12 0.09
N PHE A 128 7.81 6.34 0.49
CA PHE A 128 8.77 7.32 0.96
C PHE A 128 9.48 6.86 2.24
N THR A 129 8.72 6.38 3.24
CA THR A 129 9.29 5.85 4.49
C THR A 129 10.22 4.67 4.23
N SER A 130 9.78 3.71 3.41
CA SER A 130 10.60 2.53 3.08
C SER A 130 11.87 2.91 2.31
N ALA A 131 11.78 3.83 1.35
CA ALA A 131 12.94 4.34 0.62
C ALA A 131 13.92 5.09 1.53
N TYR A 132 13.41 5.91 2.47
CA TYR A 132 14.24 6.60 3.46
C TYR A 132 15.01 5.61 4.33
N MET A 133 14.36 4.55 4.81
CA MET A 133 15.02 3.50 5.58
C MET A 133 16.02 2.70 4.75
N PHE A 134 15.67 2.39 3.50
CA PHE A 134 16.52 1.62 2.59
C PHE A 134 17.82 2.36 2.26
N HIS A 135 17.74 3.66 1.97
CA HIS A 135 18.90 4.49 1.64
C HIS A 135 19.67 4.99 2.86
N TRP A 136 19.17 4.77 4.09
CA TRP A 136 19.81 5.27 5.32
C TRP A 136 21.28 4.87 5.42
N LYS A 137 21.57 3.57 5.28
CA LYS A 137 22.94 3.06 5.38
C LYS A 137 23.84 3.69 4.33
N ARG A 138 23.35 3.88 3.10
CA ARG A 138 24.11 4.47 2.00
C ARG A 138 24.63 5.87 2.33
N ILE A 139 23.83 6.67 3.05
CA ILE A 139 24.18 8.04 3.42
C ILE A 139 24.99 8.09 4.73
N PHE A 140 24.58 7.31 5.73
CA PHE A 140 25.10 7.44 7.09
C PHE A 140 26.19 6.44 7.48
N ASP A 141 26.59 5.51 6.60
CA ASP A 141 27.69 4.55 6.89
C ASP A 141 28.98 5.28 7.28
N GLY A 142 29.32 6.33 6.51
CA GLY A 142 30.54 7.12 6.72
C GLY A 142 30.58 7.87 8.06
N ARG A 143 29.41 8.16 8.66
CA ARG A 143 29.29 8.82 9.97
C ARG A 143 29.01 7.83 11.11
N SER A 144 28.93 6.54 10.80
CA SER A 144 28.60 5.47 11.77
C SER A 144 27.30 5.77 12.56
N ILE A 145 26.34 6.46 11.95
CA ILE A 145 25.05 6.75 12.58
C ILE A 145 24.10 5.58 12.34
N ALA A 146 23.92 4.75 13.35
CA ALA A 146 22.95 3.67 13.34
C ALA A 146 21.52 4.22 13.48
N MET A 147 20.60 3.70 12.67
CA MET A 147 19.16 3.97 12.83
C MET A 147 18.69 3.35 14.15
N ARG A 148 18.27 4.18 15.10
CA ARG A 148 17.84 3.72 16.43
C ARG A 148 16.40 3.22 16.46
N TYR A 149 15.53 3.84 15.66
CA TYR A 149 14.12 3.46 15.53
C TYR A 149 13.62 3.88 14.13
N PRO A 150 12.59 3.19 13.58
CA PRO A 150 12.04 3.53 12.27
C PRO A 150 11.39 4.92 12.31
N PRO A 151 11.66 5.80 11.34
CA PRO A 151 11.02 7.09 11.25
C PRO A 151 9.53 6.94 10.88
N LEU A 152 8.74 7.93 11.25
CA LEU A 152 7.35 8.08 10.83
C LEU A 152 7.32 9.28 9.87
N LEU A 153 7.36 9.00 8.56
CA LEU A 153 7.32 10.00 7.49
C LEU A 153 5.97 9.88 6.76
#